data_AF-A0ABD0Q819-F1
#
_entry.id   AF-A0ABD0Q819-F1
#
_cell.length_a   1.000
_cell.length_b   1.000
_cell.length_c   1.000
_cell.angle_alpha   90.00
_cell.angle_beta   90.00
_cell.angle_gamma   90.00
#
_symmetry.space_group_name_H-M   'P 1'
#
loop_
_entity.id
_entity.type
_entity.pdbx_description
1 polymer ?
#
loop_
_entity_poly.entity_id
_entity_poly.type
_entity_poly.pdbx_seq_one_letter_code
_entity_poly.pdbx_strand_id
1 'polypeptide(L)' 'RGNLYASGGNNEGQLGLGDCDDRTSFHLVDFFSKHGPVKMLAAGSNTSAALT' A
#
# COMPACT_ATOMS: atom_id res chain seq x y z
N ARG A 1 -10.00 -14.29 0.76
CA ARG A 1 -8.69 -13.66 1.03
C ARG A 1 -8.47 -12.62 -0.05
N GLY A 2 -8.03 -11.41 0.29
CA GLY A 2 -7.80 -10.32 -0.65
C GLY A 2 -6.33 -9.91 -0.66
N ASN A 3 -5.85 -9.44 -1.80
CA ASN A 3 -4.52 -8.87 -1.94
C ASN A 3 -4.62 -7.35 -1.85
N LEU A 4 -3.61 -6.71 -1.25
CA LEU A 4 -3.49 -5.25 -1.22
C LEU A 4 -2.62 -4.79 -2.39
N TYR A 5 -3.14 -3.85 -3.17
CA TYR A 5 -2.39 -3.20 -4.24
C TYR A 5 -2.35 -1.69 -4.03
N ALA A 6 -1.24 -1.06 -4.41
CA ALA A 6 -1.04 0.39 -4.32
C ALA A 6 -0.53 0.96 -5.66
N SER A 7 -0.88 2.21 -5.95
CA SER A 7 -0.46 3.00 -7.11
C SER A 7 -0.68 4.48 -6.80
N GLY A 8 0.05 5.37 -7.48
CA GLY A 8 -0.02 6.82 -7.33
C GLY A 8 1.32 7.43 -6.98
N GLY A 9 1.27 8.65 -6.42
CA GLY A 9 2.44 9.35 -5.91
C GLY A 9 3.00 8.66 -4.66
N ASN A 10 4.33 8.56 -4.59
CA ASN A 10 5.06 7.80 -3.57
C ASN A 10 6.25 8.57 -2.97
N ASN A 11 6.31 9.89 -3.13
CA ASN A 11 7.46 10.69 -2.67
C ASN A 11 7.82 10.50 -1.17
N GLU A 12 6.86 10.09 -0.33
CA GLU A 12 7.06 9.82 1.11
C GLU A 12 6.97 8.31 1.46
N GLY A 13 6.97 7.42 0.46
CA GLY A 13 6.85 5.97 0.66
C GLY A 13 5.43 5.49 1.01
N GLN A 14 4.40 6.33 0.80
CA GLN A 14 3.02 6.04 1.17
C GLN A 14 2.38 4.84 0.45
N LEU A 15 3.02 4.30 -0.60
CA LEU A 15 2.57 3.07 -1.26
C LEU A 15 2.98 1.81 -0.49
N GLY A 16 3.95 1.90 0.43
CA GLY A 16 4.40 0.76 1.24
C GLY A 16 5.15 -0.31 0.44
N LEU A 17 5.80 0.08 -0.67
CA LEU A 17 6.53 -0.83 -1.56
C LEU A 17 8.03 -0.97 -1.21
N GLY A 18 8.51 -0.24 -0.20
CA GLY A 18 9.91 -0.24 0.23
C GLY A 18 10.80 0.79 -0.48
N ASP A 19 10.20 1.65 -1.30
CA ASP A 19 10.84 2.74 -2.02
C ASP A 19 9.94 3.99 -2.05
N CYS A 20 10.44 5.08 -2.63
CA CYS A 20 9.70 6.33 -2.83
C CYS A 20 9.40 6.63 -4.32
N ASP A 21 9.38 5.61 -5.18
CA ASP A 21 9.15 5.79 -6.62
C ASP A 21 7.66 5.76 -6.94
N ASP A 22 7.18 6.76 -7.68
CA ASP A 22 5.80 6.84 -8.17
C ASP A 22 5.44 5.63 -9.04
N ARG A 23 4.21 5.11 -8.89
CA ARG A 23 3.71 3.97 -9.67
C ARG A 23 2.45 4.32 -10.43
N THR A 24 2.50 4.22 -11.75
CA THR A 24 1.35 4.46 -12.65
C THR A 24 0.46 3.22 -12.86
N SER A 25 0.84 2.08 -12.26
CA SER A 25 0.06 0.85 -12.27
C SER A 25 0.00 0.24 -10.87
N PHE A 26 -0.96 -0.65 -10.65
CA PHE A 26 -1.13 -1.34 -9.38
C PHE A 26 0.00 -2.32 -9.12
N HIS A 27 0.66 -2.16 -7.96
CA HIS A 27 1.72 -3.05 -7.48
C HIS A 27 1.28 -3.74 -6.20
N LEU A 28 1.65 -5.02 -6.06
CA LEU A 28 1.32 -5.82 -4.88
C LEU A 28 2.13 -5.34 -3.67
N VAL A 29 1.43 -5.07 -2.57
CA VAL A 29 2.05 -4.84 -1.27
C VAL A 29 2.21 -6.19 -0.56
N ASP A 30 3.32 -6.88 -0.81
CA ASP A 30 3.50 -8.30 -0.41
C ASP A 30 3.50 -8.53 1.11
N PHE A 31 3.71 -7.47 1.90
CA PHE A 31 3.68 -7.56 3.36
C PHE A 31 2.39 -8.25 3.85
N PHE A 32 1.22 -7.81 3.37
CA PHE A 32 -0.07 -8.31 3.85
C PHE A 32 -0.44 -9.69 3.32
N SER A 33 0.21 -10.18 2.26
CA SER A 33 0.01 -11.54 1.74
C SER A 33 0.27 -12.61 2.82
N LYS A 34 1.13 -12.29 3.80
CA LYS A 34 1.59 -13.20 4.87
C LYS A 34 0.99 -12.92 6.25
N HIS A 35 0.31 -11.79 6.44
CA HIS A 35 -0.09 -11.27 7.76
C HIS A 35 -1.60 -11.24 8.03
N GLY A 36 -2.41 -11.89 7.20
CA GLY A 36 -3.86 -11.99 7.39
C GLY A 36 -4.66 -10.96 6.57
N PRO A 37 -6.00 -10.99 6.63
CA PRO A 37 -6.83 -10.12 5.80
C PRO A 37 -6.74 -8.66 6.24
N VAL A 38 -6.61 -7.74 5.29
CA VAL A 38 -6.79 -6.31 5.56
C VAL A 38 -8.28 -6.04 5.78
N LYS A 39 -8.63 -5.43 6.92
CA LYS A 39 -10.00 -5.05 7.30
C LYS A 39 -10.35 -3.63 6.88
N MET A 40 -9.41 -2.71 6.94
CA MET A 40 -9.62 -1.29 6.62
C MET A 40 -8.38 -0.65 6.02
N LEU A 41 -8.60 0.35 5.16
CA LEU A 41 -7.59 1.16 4.50
C LEU A 41 -7.92 2.65 4.66
N ALA A 42 -6.90 3.48 4.84
CA ALA A 42 -7.01 4.94 4.82
C ALA A 42 -5.84 5.54 4.03
N ALA A 43 -6.13 6.54 3.19
CA ALA A 43 -5.15 7.29 2.42
C ALA A 43 -5.31 8.79 2.70
N GLY A 44 -4.26 9.41 3.22
CA GLY A 44 -4.11 10.86 3.31
C GLY A 44 -3.29 11.39 2.13
N SER A 45 -2.87 12.65 2.18
CA SER A 45 -2.09 13.27 1.09
C SER A 45 -0.75 12.56 0.83
N ASN A 46 -0.03 12.24 1.90
CA ASN A 46 1.34 11.69 1.84
C ASN A 46 1.53 10.54 2.83
N THR A 47 0.45 9.93 3.30
CA THR A 47 0.48 8.88 4.31
C THR A 47 -0.64 7.89 4.04
N SER A 48 -0.37 6.61 4.30
CA SER A 48 -1.35 5.53 4.18
C SER A 48 -1.32 4.66 5.42
N ALA A 49 -2.47 4.09 5.78
CA ALA A 49 -2.59 3.16 6.89
C ALA A 49 -3.47 1.95 6.51
N ALA A 50 -3.11 0.78 7.03
CA ALA A 50 -3.85 -0.46 6.86
C ALA A 50 -4.06 -1.15 8.22
N LEU A 51 -5.28 -1.61 8.50
CA LEU A 51 -5.61 -2.39 9.68
C LEU A 51 -5.90 -3.84 9.29
N THR A 52 -5.30 -4.80 10.01
CA THR A 52 -5.45 -6.25 9.80
C THR A 52 -6.35 -6.92 10.83
#